data_AF-R9KTV3-F1
#
_entry.id   AF-R9KTV3-F1
#
_cell.length_a   1.000
_cell.length_b   1.000
_cell.length_c   1.000
_cell.angle_alpha   90.00
_cell.angle_beta   90.00
_cell.angle_gamma   90.00
#
_symmetry.space_group_name_H-M   'P 1'
#
loop_
_entity.id
_entity.type
_entity.pdbx_description
1 polymer ?
#
loop_
_entity_poly.entity_id
_entity_poly.type
_entity_poly.pdbx_seq_one_letter_code
_entity_poly.pdbx_strand_id
1 'polypeptide(L)'
;MQKRANYVRALGALFALWGADYPAAYEGAQAAAVDGLAAPAPPSAAVRRRLEDEVLTLGALAATLPVESLYKPWASMSGGDGDGPAQFGAARNLLLGDSAQHMRALYDGLELEVPPAYEAMPDHVALLTEVACLYAEAGNGEAVRALLADHLDWLGAYEDALATRLATLGARPLPVAQHHDELTAALAHGRELTGALTRAIHNLSQSLR
;
A
#
# COMPACT_ATOMS: atom_id res chain seq x y z
N MET A 1 -0.15 20.59 8.06
CA MET A 1 -0.34 19.76 6.85
C MET A 1 0.96 19.02 6.48
N GLN A 2 2.04 19.73 6.11
CA GLN A 2 3.29 19.12 5.63
C GLN A 2 3.84 17.99 6.50
N LYS A 3 3.99 18.21 7.81
CA LYS A 3 4.50 17.19 8.74
C LYS A 3 3.69 15.88 8.70
N ARG A 4 2.36 15.98 8.54
CA ARG A 4 1.45 14.83 8.45
C ARG A 4 1.57 14.11 7.11
N ALA A 5 1.75 14.86 6.01
CA ALA A 5 1.98 14.28 4.69
C ALA A 5 3.34 13.56 4.62
N ASN A 6 4.39 14.16 5.17
CA ASN A 6 5.71 13.51 5.32
C ASN A 6 5.60 12.19 6.10
N TYR A 7 4.78 12.15 7.14
CA TYR A 7 4.57 10.93 7.92
C TYR A 7 3.83 9.85 7.12
N VAL A 8 2.78 10.23 6.37
CA VAL A 8 2.08 9.31 5.45
C VAL A 8 3.04 8.73 4.40
N ARG A 9 3.88 9.56 3.78
CA ARG A 9 4.94 9.12 2.87
C ARG A 9 5.90 8.14 3.53
N ALA A 10 6.40 8.48 4.72
CA ALA A 10 7.37 7.65 5.42
C ALA A 10 6.78 6.27 5.79
N LEU A 11 5.50 6.20 6.15
CA LEU A 11 4.82 4.92 6.38
C LEU A 11 4.58 4.15 5.08
N GLY A 12 4.17 4.81 3.99
CA GLY A 12 4.01 4.18 2.68
C GLY A 12 5.31 3.58 2.14
N ALA A 13 6.44 4.24 2.41
CA ALA A 13 7.76 3.75 2.04
C ALA A 13 8.11 2.41 2.72
N LEU A 14 7.57 2.08 3.90
CA LEU A 14 7.83 0.80 4.59
C LEU A 14 7.30 -0.42 3.84
N PHE A 15 6.39 -0.22 2.88
CA PHE A 15 5.89 -1.24 1.97
C PHE A 15 6.77 -1.49 0.73
N ALA A 16 7.87 -0.75 0.58
CA ALA A 16 8.87 -1.03 -0.46
C ALA A 16 9.81 -2.18 -0.06
N LEU A 17 10.61 -2.66 -1.02
CA LEU A 17 11.66 -3.65 -0.80
C LEU A 17 12.96 -2.92 -0.44
N TRP A 18 13.42 -3.05 0.80
CA TRP A 18 14.59 -2.33 1.34
C TRP A 18 15.80 -3.23 1.55
N GLY A 19 15.62 -4.56 1.63
CA GLY A 19 16.71 -5.49 1.90
C GLY A 19 17.41 -5.17 3.23
N ALA A 20 18.73 -4.99 3.19
CA ALA A 20 19.52 -4.67 4.38
C ALA A 20 19.30 -3.25 4.93
N ASP A 21 18.77 -2.33 4.11
CA ASP A 21 18.60 -0.92 4.46
C ASP A 21 17.28 -0.63 5.19
N TYR A 22 16.47 -1.66 5.44
CA TYR A 22 15.18 -1.50 6.11
C TYR A 22 15.26 -0.74 7.45
N PRO A 23 16.29 -0.88 8.32
CA PRO A 23 16.30 -0.19 9.60
C PRO A 23 16.24 1.33 9.44
N ALA A 24 16.96 1.87 8.45
CA ALA A 24 16.95 3.31 8.16
C ALA A 24 15.57 3.81 7.72
N ALA A 25 14.81 2.99 6.99
CA ALA A 25 13.44 3.33 6.60
C ALA A 25 12.51 3.43 7.83
N TYR A 26 12.63 2.51 8.80
CA TYR A 26 11.86 2.58 10.05
C TYR A 26 12.30 3.75 10.93
N GLU A 27 13.60 4.04 11.02
CA GLU A 27 14.11 5.22 11.73
C GLU A 27 13.54 6.51 11.11
N GLY A 28 13.52 6.60 9.77
CA GLY A 28 12.89 7.71 9.06
C GLY A 28 11.40 7.86 9.36
N ALA A 29 10.65 6.75 9.38
CA ALA A 29 9.23 6.76 9.74
C ALA A 29 8.98 7.17 11.20
N GLN A 30 9.84 6.73 12.12
CA GLN A 30 9.79 7.13 13.53
C GLN A 30 10.12 8.61 13.71
N ALA A 31 11.12 9.14 13.00
CA ALA A 31 11.47 10.54 13.03
C ALA A 31 10.38 11.45 12.42
N ALA A 32 9.66 10.93 11.41
CA ALA A 32 8.55 11.63 10.77
C ALA A 32 7.25 11.60 11.60
N ALA A 33 7.19 10.82 12.69
CA ALA A 33 6.00 10.66 13.51
C ALA A 33 5.42 12.00 13.99
N VAL A 34 4.09 12.03 14.06
CA VAL A 34 3.31 13.21 14.47
C VAL A 34 2.54 12.92 15.74
N ASP A 35 2.23 13.98 16.50
CA ASP A 35 1.74 13.91 17.88
C ASP A 35 0.60 12.89 18.06
N GLY A 36 0.86 11.87 18.88
CA GLY A 36 -0.08 10.80 19.23
C GLY A 36 -0.12 9.61 18.27
N LEU A 37 0.63 9.62 17.16
CA LEU A 37 0.75 8.50 16.22
C LEU A 37 2.18 7.98 16.20
N ALA A 38 2.40 6.81 16.79
CA ALA A 38 3.68 6.11 16.70
C ALA A 38 3.78 5.31 15.39
N ALA A 39 4.97 5.31 14.80
CA ALA A 39 5.31 4.39 13.73
C ALA A 39 5.47 2.97 14.32
N PRO A 40 5.19 1.91 13.54
CA PRO A 40 5.48 0.53 13.92
C PRO A 40 6.95 0.35 14.32
N ALA A 41 7.21 -0.52 15.29
CA ALA A 41 8.58 -0.87 15.63
C ALA A 41 9.22 -1.68 14.48
N PRO A 42 10.54 -1.55 14.24
CA PRO A 42 11.21 -2.36 13.24
C PRO A 42 11.11 -3.84 13.61
N PRO A 43 10.69 -4.73 12.68
CA PRO A 43 10.66 -6.16 12.92
C PRO A 43 12.08 -6.73 12.93
N SER A 44 12.22 -7.99 13.35
CA SER A 44 13.48 -8.71 13.19
C SER A 44 13.84 -8.87 11.71
N ALA A 45 15.13 -9.03 11.41
CA ALA A 45 15.60 -9.18 10.03
C ALA A 45 14.96 -10.39 9.31
N ALA A 46 14.73 -11.50 10.04
CA ALA A 46 14.06 -12.67 9.50
C ALA A 46 12.60 -12.37 9.10
N VAL A 47 11.86 -11.67 9.96
CA VAL A 47 10.47 -11.26 9.69
C VAL A 47 10.41 -10.25 8.54
N ARG A 48 11.30 -9.26 8.52
CA ARG A 48 11.40 -8.31 7.41
C ARG A 48 11.65 -9.01 6.08
N ARG A 49 12.59 -9.94 6.06
CA ARG A 49 12.91 -10.71 4.86
C ARG A 49 11.70 -11.49 4.35
N ARG A 50 10.92 -12.14 5.23
CA ARG A 50 9.67 -12.81 4.82
C ARG A 50 8.63 -11.84 4.28
N LEU A 51 8.50 -10.66 4.90
CA LEU A 51 7.61 -9.63 4.41
C LEU A 51 7.98 -9.24 2.97
N GLU A 52 9.26 -8.97 2.71
CA GLU A 52 9.74 -8.60 1.36
C GLU A 52 9.65 -9.75 0.36
N ASP A 53 10.25 -10.91 0.67
CA ASP A 53 10.41 -12.02 -0.27
C ASP A 53 9.09 -12.76 -0.56
N GLU A 54 8.13 -12.77 0.38
CA GLU A 54 6.96 -13.64 0.30
C GLU A 54 5.61 -12.93 0.35
N VAL A 55 5.53 -11.75 0.99
CA VAL A 55 4.25 -11.01 1.11
C VAL A 55 4.19 -9.88 0.10
N LEU A 56 5.25 -9.08 -0.02
CA LEU A 56 5.34 -7.89 -0.89
C LEU A 56 5.93 -8.18 -2.27
N THR A 57 6.27 -9.44 -2.56
CA THR A 57 6.80 -9.86 -3.87
C THR A 57 5.73 -10.55 -4.70
N LEU A 58 5.51 -10.04 -5.91
CA LEU A 58 4.57 -10.62 -6.88
C LEU A 58 4.98 -12.06 -7.23
N GLY A 59 4.00 -12.96 -7.28
CA GLY A 59 4.20 -14.36 -7.64
C GLY A 59 4.64 -15.27 -6.48
N ALA A 60 4.95 -14.72 -5.30
CA ALA A 60 5.17 -15.53 -4.11
C ALA A 60 3.87 -16.19 -3.62
N LEU A 61 3.99 -17.33 -2.94
CA LEU A 61 2.82 -18.09 -2.47
C LEU A 61 1.97 -17.32 -1.45
N ALA A 62 2.61 -16.48 -0.63
CA ALA A 62 1.96 -15.64 0.37
C ALA A 62 1.69 -14.22 -0.13
N ALA A 63 1.91 -13.94 -1.43
CA ALA A 63 1.81 -12.61 -1.99
C ALA A 63 0.46 -11.96 -1.65
N THR A 64 0.55 -10.80 -1.02
CA THR A 64 -0.57 -9.95 -0.63
C THR A 64 -0.03 -8.53 -0.79
N LEU A 65 -0.10 -8.02 -2.02
CA LEU A 65 0.62 -6.81 -2.42
C LEU A 65 -0.20 -5.55 -2.11
N PRO A 66 0.41 -4.46 -1.64
CA PRO A 66 -0.27 -3.19 -1.39
C PRO A 66 -0.42 -2.38 -2.69
N VAL A 67 -1.14 -2.93 -3.67
CA VAL A 67 -1.38 -2.35 -4.99
C VAL A 67 -2.88 -2.17 -5.20
N GLU A 68 -3.32 -0.94 -5.44
CA GLU A 68 -4.74 -0.56 -5.47
C GLU A 68 -5.59 -1.42 -6.43
N SER A 69 -5.12 -1.63 -7.66
CA SER A 69 -5.83 -2.38 -8.71
C SER A 69 -6.18 -3.82 -8.32
N LEU A 70 -5.46 -4.41 -7.36
CA LEU A 70 -5.81 -5.74 -6.86
C LEU A 70 -7.11 -5.74 -6.03
N TYR A 71 -7.48 -4.59 -5.45
CA TYR A 71 -8.57 -4.47 -4.49
C TYR A 71 -9.80 -3.76 -5.07
N LYS A 72 -9.64 -3.06 -6.19
CA LYS A 72 -10.72 -2.40 -6.92
C LYS A 72 -11.19 -3.20 -8.13
N PRO A 73 -12.41 -2.94 -8.65
CA PRO A 73 -12.81 -3.43 -9.96
C PRO A 73 -11.79 -3.00 -11.03
N TRP A 74 -11.50 -3.90 -11.96
CA TRP A 74 -10.50 -3.66 -13.01
C TRP A 74 -10.90 -2.49 -13.93
N ALA A 75 -12.19 -2.33 -14.24
CA ALA A 75 -12.70 -1.17 -14.97
C ALA A 75 -14.01 -0.66 -14.35
N SER A 76 -14.19 0.66 -14.33
CA SER A 76 -15.42 1.30 -13.93
C SER A 76 -16.52 0.98 -14.94
N MET A 77 -17.68 0.54 -14.45
CA MET A 77 -18.83 0.16 -15.28
C MET A 77 -19.60 1.38 -15.84
N SER A 78 -19.11 2.60 -15.63
CA SER A 78 -19.75 3.83 -16.10
C SER A 78 -19.46 4.08 -17.59
N GLY A 79 -20.13 3.34 -18.49
CA GLY A 79 -20.01 3.66 -19.92
C GLY A 79 -20.57 2.69 -20.98
N GLY A 80 -21.50 1.76 -20.69
CA GLY A 80 -22.01 0.88 -21.76
C GLY A 80 -23.40 0.29 -21.53
N ASP A 81 -24.38 0.76 -22.30
CA ASP A 81 -25.71 0.17 -22.47
C ASP A 81 -25.68 -1.13 -23.33
N GLY A 82 -24.69 -1.99 -23.15
CA GLY A 82 -24.41 -3.10 -24.06
C GLY A 82 -24.19 -4.44 -23.37
N ASP A 83 -24.89 -5.46 -23.84
CA ASP A 83 -24.92 -6.84 -23.33
C ASP A 83 -23.62 -7.62 -23.65
N GLY A 84 -22.46 -7.19 -23.10
CA GLY A 84 -21.14 -7.85 -23.18
C GLY A 84 -20.07 -7.28 -22.20
N PRO A 85 -18.92 -7.97 -21.99
CA PRO A 85 -18.65 -8.72 -20.76
C PRO A 85 -18.52 -7.82 -19.50
N ALA A 86 -19.65 -7.36 -18.97
CA ALA A 86 -19.75 -6.67 -17.68
C ALA A 86 -19.06 -7.41 -16.51
N GLN A 87 -18.80 -8.72 -16.65
CA GLN A 87 -18.12 -9.55 -15.66
C GLN A 87 -16.60 -9.33 -15.59
N PHE A 88 -15.94 -8.97 -16.70
CA PHE A 88 -14.47 -8.76 -16.68
C PHE A 88 -14.10 -7.42 -16.03
N GLY A 89 -14.81 -6.34 -16.36
CA GLY A 89 -14.58 -5.04 -15.71
C GLY A 89 -14.83 -5.06 -14.20
N ALA A 90 -15.81 -5.87 -13.75
CA ALA A 90 -16.09 -6.08 -12.35
C ALA A 90 -15.09 -7.00 -11.61
N ALA A 91 -14.16 -7.65 -12.33
CA ALA A 91 -13.17 -8.54 -11.73
C ALA A 91 -12.21 -7.76 -10.81
N ARG A 92 -11.73 -8.44 -9.76
CA ARG A 92 -10.74 -7.94 -8.80
C ARG A 92 -9.52 -8.86 -8.80
N ASN A 93 -8.46 -8.46 -8.10
CA ASN A 93 -7.16 -9.15 -8.06
C ASN A 93 -6.43 -9.17 -9.42
N LEU A 94 -6.67 -8.15 -10.24
CA LEU A 94 -6.01 -7.96 -11.55
C LEU A 94 -5.25 -6.64 -11.53
N LEU A 95 -3.98 -6.68 -11.94
CA LEU A 95 -3.16 -5.47 -12.07
C LEU A 95 -3.62 -4.62 -13.27
N LEU A 96 -3.18 -3.35 -13.28
CA LEU A 96 -3.30 -2.44 -14.42
C LEU A 96 -4.74 -2.08 -14.82
N GLY A 97 -5.68 -2.14 -13.88
CA GLY A 97 -7.03 -1.59 -14.05
C GLY A 97 -7.07 -0.07 -14.08
N ASP A 98 -8.27 0.51 -14.09
CA ASP A 98 -8.50 1.96 -14.23
C ASP A 98 -7.71 2.80 -13.20
N SER A 99 -7.57 2.33 -11.95
CA SER A 99 -6.76 3.01 -10.93
C SER A 99 -5.30 3.20 -11.35
N ALA A 100 -4.70 2.13 -11.88
CA ALA A 100 -3.32 2.13 -12.37
C ALA A 100 -3.15 3.01 -13.60
N GLN A 101 -4.14 3.03 -14.51
CA GLN A 101 -4.11 3.90 -15.69
C GLN A 101 -4.25 5.37 -15.29
N HIS A 102 -5.10 5.67 -14.31
CA HIS A 102 -5.23 7.02 -13.78
C HIS A 102 -3.91 7.49 -13.14
N MET A 103 -3.27 6.65 -12.32
CA MET A 103 -1.96 6.99 -11.74
C MET A 103 -0.88 7.21 -12.80
N ARG A 104 -0.84 6.40 -13.87
CA ARG A 104 0.07 6.63 -15.01
C ARG A 104 -0.14 8.01 -15.65
N ALA A 105 -1.39 8.37 -15.94
CA ALA A 105 -1.71 9.68 -16.48
C ALA A 105 -1.33 10.82 -15.52
N LEU A 106 -1.48 10.63 -14.20
CA LEU A 106 -1.03 11.58 -13.20
C LEU A 106 0.49 11.73 -13.18
N TYR A 107 1.25 10.63 -13.26
CA TYR A 107 2.70 10.69 -13.34
C TYR A 107 3.18 11.42 -14.58
N ASP A 108 2.59 11.10 -15.74
CA ASP A 108 2.90 11.78 -17.01
C ASP A 108 2.59 13.28 -16.93
N GLY A 109 1.43 13.66 -16.37
CA GLY A 109 1.03 15.05 -16.22
C GLY A 109 1.84 15.84 -15.18
N LEU A 110 2.47 15.16 -14.23
CA LEU A 110 3.39 15.74 -13.24
C LEU A 110 4.86 15.66 -13.67
N GLU A 111 5.15 15.10 -14.85
CA GLU A 111 6.50 14.83 -15.35
C GLU A 111 7.34 13.98 -14.37
N LEU A 112 6.70 13.02 -13.72
CA LEU A 112 7.33 12.09 -12.78
C LEU A 112 7.73 10.79 -13.46
N GLU A 113 8.96 10.35 -13.24
CA GLU A 113 9.42 9.03 -13.66
C GLU A 113 8.98 7.95 -12.66
N VAL A 114 8.29 6.92 -13.14
CA VAL A 114 7.98 5.73 -12.33
C VAL A 114 9.22 4.83 -12.29
N PRO A 115 9.74 4.47 -11.10
CA PRO A 115 10.90 3.59 -11.03
C PRO A 115 10.61 2.23 -11.69
N PRO A 116 11.59 1.60 -12.38
CA PRO A 116 11.36 0.35 -13.12
C PRO A 116 10.73 -0.78 -12.29
N ALA A 117 11.05 -0.84 -10.99
CA ALA A 117 10.48 -1.83 -10.07
C ALA A 117 8.94 -1.72 -9.93
N TYR A 118 8.37 -0.55 -10.21
CA TYR A 118 6.93 -0.26 -10.08
C TYR A 118 6.22 -0.12 -11.43
N GLU A 119 6.88 -0.35 -12.56
CA GLU A 119 6.27 -0.17 -13.88
C GLU A 119 4.99 -1.01 -14.06
N ALA A 120 5.00 -2.24 -13.54
CA ALA A 120 3.84 -3.15 -13.56
C ALA A 120 2.79 -2.85 -12.47
N MET A 121 3.08 -1.94 -11.55
CA MET A 121 2.25 -1.58 -10.39
C MET A 121 2.35 -0.07 -10.08
N PRO A 122 1.92 0.79 -11.02
CA PRO A 122 2.01 2.25 -10.85
C PRO A 122 1.13 2.75 -9.71
N ASP A 123 0.14 1.99 -9.28
CA ASP A 123 -0.76 2.26 -8.17
C ASP A 123 -0.35 1.52 -6.87
N HIS A 124 0.95 1.27 -6.71
CA HIS A 124 1.53 0.76 -5.47
C HIS A 124 1.50 1.83 -4.37
N VAL A 125 1.14 1.43 -3.14
CA VAL A 125 0.92 2.37 -2.01
C VAL A 125 2.08 3.33 -1.76
N ALA A 126 3.33 2.86 -1.91
CA ALA A 126 4.51 3.69 -1.75
C ALA A 126 4.48 4.91 -2.70
N LEU A 127 4.15 4.70 -3.98
CA LEU A 127 4.05 5.77 -4.97
C LEU A 127 2.84 6.68 -4.69
N LEU A 128 1.70 6.11 -4.32
CA LEU A 128 0.50 6.89 -3.97
C LEU A 128 0.78 7.86 -2.81
N THR A 129 1.49 7.40 -1.79
CA THR A 129 1.85 8.25 -0.64
C THR A 129 2.91 9.30 -0.97
N GLU A 130 3.77 9.05 -1.96
CA GLU A 130 4.72 10.05 -2.48
C GLU A 130 3.96 11.19 -3.16
N VAL A 131 3.00 10.88 -4.04
CA VAL A 131 2.18 11.91 -4.72
C VAL A 131 1.35 12.71 -3.72
N ALA A 132 0.79 12.05 -2.69
CA ALA A 132 0.09 12.75 -1.61
C ALA A 132 1.00 13.77 -0.90
N CYS A 133 2.26 13.41 -0.68
CA CYS A 133 3.26 14.30 -0.09
C CYS A 133 3.62 15.46 -1.02
N LEU A 134 3.82 15.18 -2.31
CA LEU A 134 4.11 16.18 -3.33
C LEU A 134 3.00 17.24 -3.43
N TYR A 135 1.73 16.82 -3.46
CA TYR A 135 0.61 17.78 -3.45
C TYR A 135 0.55 18.60 -2.16
N ALA A 136 0.88 18.00 -1.01
CA ALA A 136 0.95 18.73 0.25
C ALA A 136 2.09 19.77 0.25
N GLU A 137 3.25 19.44 -0.31
CA GLU A 137 4.40 20.36 -0.47
C GLU A 137 4.04 21.54 -1.37
N ALA A 138 3.27 21.29 -2.42
CA ALA A 138 2.73 22.32 -3.29
C ALA A 138 1.58 23.14 -2.66
N GLY A 139 1.16 22.84 -1.42
CA GLY A 139 0.04 23.53 -0.76
C GLY A 139 -1.34 23.13 -1.29
N ASN A 140 -1.44 22.11 -2.14
CA ASN A 140 -2.68 21.70 -2.80
C ASN A 140 -3.47 20.70 -1.95
N GLY A 141 -4.07 21.20 -0.88
CA GLY A 141 -4.86 20.36 0.04
C GLY A 141 -6.08 19.71 -0.60
N GLU A 142 -6.63 20.27 -1.68
CA GLU A 142 -7.74 19.67 -2.43
C GLU A 142 -7.31 18.41 -3.17
N ALA A 143 -6.19 18.48 -3.91
CA ALA A 143 -5.62 17.32 -4.58
C ALA A 143 -5.21 16.23 -3.60
N VAL A 144 -4.67 16.60 -2.42
CA VAL A 144 -4.40 15.62 -1.35
C VAL A 144 -5.70 14.93 -0.93
N ARG A 145 -6.78 15.68 -0.63
CA ARG A 145 -8.06 15.08 -0.23
C ARG A 145 -8.63 14.14 -1.30
N ALA A 146 -8.60 14.55 -2.57
CA ALA A 146 -9.07 13.74 -3.68
C ALA A 146 -8.26 12.45 -3.80
N LEU A 147 -6.92 12.54 -3.82
CA LEU A 147 -6.05 11.36 -3.91
C LEU A 147 -6.26 10.40 -2.74
N LEU A 148 -6.36 10.89 -1.50
CA LEU A 148 -6.58 10.02 -0.33
C LEU A 148 -7.95 9.32 -0.38
N ALA A 149 -8.99 10.00 -0.89
CA ALA A 149 -10.33 9.46 -1.01
C ALA A 149 -10.45 8.46 -2.17
N ASP A 150 -9.84 8.78 -3.30
CA ASP A 150 -10.01 8.04 -4.55
C ASP A 150 -8.97 6.94 -4.75
N HIS A 151 -7.80 7.03 -4.11
CA HIS A 151 -6.69 6.09 -4.31
C HIS A 151 -6.22 5.34 -3.07
N LEU A 152 -6.80 5.59 -1.88
CA LEU A 152 -6.44 4.87 -0.64
C LEU A 152 -7.64 4.34 0.16
N ASP A 153 -8.85 4.40 -0.40
CA ASP A 153 -10.07 3.79 0.14
C ASP A 153 -10.04 2.25 0.16
N TRP A 154 -9.16 1.63 -0.62
CA TRP A 154 -8.99 0.18 -0.69
C TRP A 154 -8.18 -0.43 0.46
N LEU A 155 -7.51 0.38 1.29
CA LEU A 155 -6.63 -0.11 2.36
C LEU A 155 -7.34 -1.05 3.35
N GLY A 156 -8.65 -0.88 3.56
CA GLY A 156 -9.44 -1.82 4.36
C GLY A 156 -9.50 -3.22 3.74
N ALA A 157 -9.75 -3.31 2.42
CA ALA A 157 -9.77 -4.58 1.71
C ALA A 157 -8.38 -5.26 1.69
N TYR A 158 -7.31 -4.46 1.67
CA TYR A 158 -5.95 -4.98 1.83
C TYR A 158 -5.69 -5.55 3.22
N GLU A 159 -6.13 -4.87 4.28
CA GLU A 159 -6.04 -5.41 5.64
C GLU A 159 -6.81 -6.74 5.76
N ASP A 160 -8.01 -6.82 5.18
CA ASP A 160 -8.83 -8.04 5.15
C ASP A 160 -8.12 -9.18 4.40
N ALA A 161 -7.41 -8.88 3.31
CA ALA A 161 -6.63 -9.88 2.56
C ALA A 161 -5.47 -10.43 3.41
N LEU A 162 -4.75 -9.56 4.13
CA LEU A 162 -3.69 -9.98 5.05
C LEU A 162 -4.26 -10.84 6.20
N ALA A 163 -5.40 -10.44 6.77
CA ALA A 163 -6.09 -11.19 7.82
C ALA A 163 -6.56 -12.57 7.33
N THR A 164 -7.10 -12.65 6.12
CA THR A 164 -7.50 -13.90 5.47
C THR A 164 -6.29 -14.82 5.25
N ARG A 165 -5.16 -14.25 4.84
CA ARG A 165 -3.92 -15.02 4.66
C ARG A 165 -3.40 -15.58 5.99
N LEU A 166 -3.41 -14.79 7.06
CA LEU A 166 -3.06 -15.23 8.41
C LEU A 166 -3.98 -16.37 8.88
N ALA A 167 -5.29 -16.23 8.70
CA ALA A 167 -6.25 -17.27 9.08
C ALA A 167 -6.01 -18.58 8.30
N THR A 168 -5.71 -18.47 7.00
CA THR A 168 -5.39 -19.62 6.14
C THR A 168 -4.12 -20.33 6.61
N LEU A 169 -3.09 -19.56 6.99
CA LEU A 169 -1.83 -20.08 7.49
C LEU A 169 -2.01 -20.79 8.84
N GLY A 170 -2.81 -20.23 9.74
CA GLY A 170 -3.14 -20.87 11.02
C GLY A 170 -3.96 -22.16 10.87
N ALA A 171 -4.87 -22.22 9.88
CA ALA A 171 -5.64 -23.42 9.59
C ALA A 171 -4.81 -24.52 8.90
N ARG A 172 -3.75 -24.13 8.16
CA ARG A 172 -2.85 -25.05 7.48
C ARG A 172 -1.39 -24.61 7.66
N PRO A 173 -0.75 -25.02 8.77
CA PRO A 173 0.62 -24.66 9.08
C PRO A 173 1.61 -25.14 8.01
N LEU A 174 2.71 -24.41 7.83
CA LEU A 174 3.78 -24.85 6.94
C LEU A 174 4.58 -26.00 7.58
N PRO A 175 5.19 -26.90 6.78
CA PRO A 175 5.96 -28.03 7.30
C PRO A 175 7.18 -27.62 8.14
N VAL A 176 7.77 -26.45 7.85
CA VAL A 176 8.92 -25.91 8.58
C VAL A 176 8.42 -24.90 9.60
N ALA A 177 8.45 -25.27 10.89
CA ALA A 177 7.92 -24.45 11.98
C ALA A 177 8.54 -23.04 12.04
N GLN A 178 9.87 -22.93 11.88
CA GLN A 178 10.52 -21.63 11.85
C GLN A 178 10.00 -20.73 10.72
N HIS A 179 9.86 -21.28 9.50
CA HIS A 179 9.33 -20.52 8.36
C HIS A 179 7.86 -20.15 8.59
N HIS A 180 7.05 -21.07 9.13
CA HIS A 180 5.67 -20.79 9.53
C HIS A 180 5.58 -19.60 10.49
N ASP A 181 6.39 -19.59 11.54
CA ASP A 181 6.36 -18.57 12.57
C ASP A 181 6.86 -17.21 12.02
N GLU A 182 7.94 -17.22 11.23
CA GLU A 182 8.46 -16.01 10.58
C GLU A 182 7.46 -15.41 9.59
N LEU A 183 6.79 -16.23 8.77
CA LEU A 183 5.79 -15.76 7.81
C LEU A 183 4.52 -15.26 8.50
N THR A 184 4.09 -15.93 9.58
CA THR A 184 2.96 -15.47 10.40
C THR A 184 3.27 -14.10 10.99
N ALA A 185 4.47 -13.92 11.55
CA ALA A 185 4.92 -12.63 12.07
C ALA A 185 5.02 -11.56 10.97
N ALA A 186 5.46 -11.93 9.76
CA ALA A 186 5.55 -11.00 8.63
C ALA A 186 4.18 -10.49 8.17
N LEU A 187 3.19 -11.37 8.02
CA LEU A 187 1.83 -10.98 7.69
C LEU A 187 1.18 -10.14 8.80
N ALA A 188 1.42 -10.49 10.07
CA ALA A 188 0.96 -9.69 11.21
C ALA A 188 1.59 -8.29 11.21
N HIS A 189 2.88 -8.19 10.90
CA HIS A 189 3.56 -6.92 10.77
C HIS A 189 3.05 -6.11 9.56
N GLY A 190 2.76 -6.77 8.43
CA GLY A 190 2.10 -6.11 7.29
C GLY A 190 0.77 -5.45 7.69
N ARG A 191 -0.02 -6.09 8.56
CA ARG A 191 -1.25 -5.50 9.12
C ARG A 191 -0.98 -4.32 10.04
N GLU A 192 0.07 -4.40 10.86
CA GLU A 192 0.51 -3.30 11.72
C GLU A 192 0.88 -2.06 10.88
N LEU A 193 1.63 -2.25 9.78
CA LEU A 193 1.95 -1.20 8.83
C LEU A 193 0.68 -0.58 8.22
N THR A 194 -0.26 -1.42 7.76
CA THR A 194 -1.53 -0.96 7.16
C THR A 194 -2.35 -0.15 8.18
N GLY A 195 -2.47 -0.63 9.41
CA GLY A 195 -3.18 0.08 10.47
C GLY A 195 -2.53 1.42 10.81
N ALA A 196 -1.20 1.50 10.84
CA ALA A 196 -0.48 2.75 11.06
C ALA A 196 -0.72 3.75 9.92
N LEU A 197 -0.64 3.29 8.67
CA LEU A 197 -0.86 4.11 7.49
C LEU A 197 -2.31 4.63 7.44
N THR A 198 -3.31 3.78 7.69
CA THR A 198 -4.72 4.19 7.74
C THR A 198 -4.98 5.26 8.79
N ARG A 199 -4.39 5.14 9.99
CA ARG A 199 -4.49 6.17 11.04
C ARG A 199 -3.82 7.49 10.61
N ALA A 200 -2.66 7.42 9.97
CA ALA A 200 -1.95 8.59 9.48
C ALA A 200 -2.72 9.31 8.36
N ILE A 201 -3.29 8.57 7.41
CA ILE A 201 -4.16 9.09 6.35
C ILE A 201 -5.38 9.77 6.96
N HIS A 202 -6.05 9.13 7.92
CA HIS A 202 -7.18 9.73 8.62
C HIS A 202 -6.78 11.05 9.29
N ASN A 203 -5.64 11.08 10.00
CA ASN A 203 -5.13 12.30 10.65
C ASN A 203 -4.81 13.42 9.64
N LEU A 204 -4.19 13.07 8.50
CA LEU A 204 -3.92 14.01 7.42
C LEU A 204 -5.23 14.59 6.86
N SER A 205 -6.21 13.74 6.54
CA SER A 205 -7.52 14.13 6.02
C SER A 205 -8.28 15.06 6.98
N GLN A 206 -8.23 14.82 8.30
CA GLN A 206 -8.84 15.73 9.28
C GLN A 206 -8.14 17.10 9.32
N SER A 207 -6.84 17.16 9.06
CA SER A 207 -6.09 18.43 9.05
C SER A 207 -6.30 19.29 7.80
N LEU A 208 -6.99 18.73 6.80
CA LEU A 208 -7.34 19.38 5.54
C LEU A 208 -8.79 19.91 5.55
N ARG A 209 -9.54 19.69 6.63
CA ARG A 209 -10.89 20.23 6.86
C ARG A 209 -10.79 21.54 7.62
#